data_AF-A0A524KD81-F1
#
_entry.id   AF-A0A524KD81-F1
#
_cell.length_a   1.000
_cell.length_b   1.000
_cell.length_c   1.000
_cell.angle_alpha   90.00
_cell.angle_beta   90.00
_cell.angle_gamma   90.00
#
_symmetry.space_group_name_H-M   'P 1'
#
loop_
_entity.id
_entity.type
_entity.pdbx_description
1 polymer ?
#
loop_
_entity_poly.entity_id
_entity_poly.type
_entity_poly.pdbx_seq_one_letter_code
_entity_poly.pdbx_strand_id
1 'polypeptide(L)'
;MLKLLTMKKLASVALRFIVSFILAEMLMAVYAGARGFLLPNSGSLLDAAAWGMGALVPFSVLYAACCTFFTVNRLFSQRIAVYPLLFILSFLVMAGPAAIIRFVLNPQALGVVGTIVGTGLLGRIGSWYLVMARAEIHEVVPAFAAFCLYISSLWSLSRISRSRPLAGAILTPSACIGAIVLFGVFLEGPAEAVFRVVGLNLSRSLDAAILCGASGLGLLVFDALVSARPEGSLRNA
;
A
#
# COMPACT_ATOMS: atom_id res chain seq x y z
N MET A 1 21.83 -7.00 -26.18
CA MET A 1 22.11 -7.67 -24.89
C MET A 1 21.67 -6.85 -23.67
N LEU A 2 21.98 -5.55 -23.58
CA LEU A 2 21.60 -4.67 -22.45
C LEU A 2 20.08 -4.64 -22.16
N LYS A 3 19.23 -4.53 -23.20
CA LYS A 3 17.76 -4.52 -23.05
C LYS A 3 17.24 -5.80 -22.38
N LEU A 4 17.78 -6.96 -22.75
CA LEU A 4 17.34 -8.26 -22.22
C LEU A 4 17.68 -8.42 -20.74
N LEU A 5 18.82 -7.89 -20.29
CA LEU A 5 19.19 -7.84 -18.87
C LEU A 5 18.25 -6.92 -18.07
N THR A 6 17.91 -5.74 -18.60
CA THR A 6 16.97 -4.82 -17.95
C THR A 6 15.58 -5.45 -17.83
N MET A 7 15.09 -6.12 -18.87
CA MET A 7 13.80 -6.84 -18.85
C MET A 7 13.80 -7.95 -17.80
N LYS A 8 14.87 -8.74 -17.69
CA LYS A 8 15.00 -9.78 -16.65
C LYS A 8 14.97 -9.20 -15.23
N LYS A 9 15.64 -8.07 -14.99
CA LYS A 9 15.64 -7.39 -13.69
C LYS A 9 14.24 -6.90 -13.31
N LEU A 10 13.54 -6.25 -14.25
CA LEU A 10 12.17 -5.79 -14.05
C LEU A 10 11.22 -6.95 -13.74
N ALA A 11 11.28 -8.02 -14.54
CA ALA A 11 10.47 -9.22 -14.31
C ALA A 11 10.75 -9.85 -12.94
N SER A 12 12.02 -9.89 -12.51
CA SER A 12 12.39 -10.41 -11.19
C SER A 12 11.81 -9.58 -10.04
N VAL A 13 11.81 -8.24 -10.17
CA VAL A 13 11.20 -7.34 -9.18
C VAL A 13 9.69 -7.53 -9.14
N ALA A 14 9.02 -7.52 -10.30
CA ALA A 14 7.59 -7.70 -10.40
C ALA A 14 7.15 -9.05 -9.81
N LEU A 15 7.87 -10.14 -10.14
CA LEU A 15 7.60 -11.47 -9.61
C LEU A 15 7.71 -11.49 -8.08
N ARG A 16 8.78 -10.92 -7.52
CA ARG A 16 8.95 -10.86 -6.05
C ARG A 16 7.87 -10.03 -5.38
N PHE A 17 7.51 -8.89 -5.96
CA PHE A 17 6.41 -8.07 -5.47
C PHE A 17 5.10 -8.88 -5.43
N ILE A 18 4.75 -9.55 -6.53
CA ILE A 18 3.54 -10.37 -6.65
C ILE A 18 3.56 -11.54 -5.66
N VAL A 19 4.69 -12.25 -5.53
CA VAL A 19 4.81 -13.36 -4.57
C VAL A 19 4.69 -12.87 -3.13
N SER A 20 5.35 -11.77 -2.77
CA SER A 20 5.23 -11.17 -1.43
C SER A 20 3.82 -10.68 -1.15
N PHE A 21 3.14 -10.14 -2.15
CA PHE A 21 1.74 -9.74 -2.06
C PHE A 21 0.83 -10.95 -1.79
N ILE A 22 0.94 -12.02 -2.60
CA ILE A 22 0.12 -13.23 -2.44
C ILE A 22 0.36 -13.85 -1.05
N LEU A 23 1.61 -13.94 -0.61
CA LEU A 23 1.94 -14.47 0.71
C LEU A 23 1.33 -13.62 1.84
N ALA A 24 1.46 -12.30 1.76
CA ALA A 24 0.85 -11.40 2.74
C ALA A 24 -0.67 -11.53 2.73
N GLU A 25 -1.27 -11.59 1.56
CA GLU A 25 -2.72 -11.73 1.41
C GLU A 25 -3.23 -13.04 2.01
N MET A 26 -2.54 -14.16 1.80
CA MET A 26 -2.87 -15.44 2.43
C MET A 26 -2.77 -15.37 3.96
N LEU A 27 -1.76 -14.68 4.50
CA LEU A 27 -1.64 -14.48 5.96
C LEU A 27 -2.78 -13.60 6.50
N MET A 28 -3.15 -12.54 5.78
CA MET A 28 -4.29 -11.69 6.13
C MET A 28 -5.62 -12.44 6.04
N ALA A 29 -5.76 -13.36 5.07
CA ALA A 29 -6.90 -14.27 4.95
C ALA A 29 -7.04 -15.17 6.18
N VAL A 30 -5.93 -15.80 6.61
CA VAL A 30 -5.91 -16.68 7.79
C VAL A 30 -6.25 -15.88 9.04
N TYR A 31 -5.67 -14.69 9.19
CA TYR A 31 -5.99 -13.79 10.30
C TYR A 31 -7.48 -13.43 10.33
N ALA A 32 -8.05 -13.02 9.19
CA ALA A 32 -9.46 -12.66 9.10
C ALA A 32 -10.39 -13.87 9.33
N GLY A 33 -10.04 -15.05 8.81
CA GLY A 33 -10.79 -16.29 9.04
C GLY A 33 -10.77 -16.70 10.52
N ALA A 34 -9.60 -16.64 11.17
CA ALA A 34 -9.46 -16.92 12.59
C ALA A 34 -10.24 -15.91 13.45
N ARG A 35 -10.20 -14.62 13.10
CA ARG A 35 -10.97 -13.58 13.79
C ARG A 35 -12.47 -13.75 13.58
N GLY A 36 -12.90 -14.06 12.36
CA GLY A 36 -14.28 -14.37 12.03
C GLY A 36 -14.81 -15.51 12.89
N PHE A 37 -14.07 -16.62 13.00
CA PHE A 37 -14.47 -17.77 13.82
C PHE A 37 -14.73 -17.43 15.30
N LEU A 38 -14.08 -16.41 15.84
CA LEU A 38 -14.29 -15.96 17.21
C LEU A 38 -15.53 -15.07 17.39
N LEU A 39 -16.16 -14.61 16.31
CA LEU A 39 -17.32 -13.72 16.35
C LEU A 39 -18.63 -14.52 16.24
N PRO A 40 -19.62 -14.25 17.12
CA PRO A 40 -20.95 -14.81 16.95
C PRO A 40 -21.56 -14.31 15.63
N ASN A 41 -22.06 -15.22 14.78
CA ASN A 41 -22.73 -14.95 13.49
C ASN A 41 -21.83 -14.52 12.30
N SER A 42 -20.55 -14.89 12.27
CA SER A 42 -19.61 -14.50 11.20
C SER A 42 -19.74 -15.22 9.84
N GLY A 43 -20.71 -16.12 9.67
CA GLY A 43 -20.75 -17.04 8.52
C GLY A 43 -19.67 -18.14 8.61
N SER A 44 -19.40 -18.84 7.51
CA SER A 44 -18.39 -19.91 7.50
C SER A 44 -16.96 -19.34 7.59
N LEU A 45 -16.00 -20.11 8.10
CA LEU A 45 -14.59 -19.70 8.17
C LEU A 45 -14.02 -19.34 6.79
N LEU A 46 -14.50 -20.02 5.75
CA LEU A 46 -14.09 -19.80 4.37
C LEU A 46 -14.62 -18.46 3.84
N ASP A 47 -15.85 -18.09 4.17
CA ASP A 47 -16.39 -16.77 3.85
C ASP A 47 -15.59 -15.67 4.55
N ALA A 48 -15.29 -15.85 5.84
CA ALA A 48 -14.53 -14.87 6.60
C ALA A 48 -13.11 -14.67 6.04
N ALA A 49 -12.46 -15.74 5.61
CA ALA A 49 -11.15 -15.68 4.97
C ALA A 49 -11.22 -15.00 3.59
N ALA A 50 -12.20 -15.36 2.75
CA ALA A 50 -12.35 -14.80 1.40
C ALA A 50 -12.61 -13.28 1.43
N TRP A 51 -13.49 -12.84 2.34
CA TRP A 51 -13.76 -11.42 2.55
C TRP A 51 -12.60 -10.68 3.20
N GLY A 52 -11.87 -11.34 4.09
CA GLY A 52 -10.64 -10.82 4.69
C GLY A 52 -9.56 -10.50 3.67
N MET A 53 -9.34 -11.39 2.69
CA MET A 53 -8.46 -11.12 1.55
C MET A 53 -8.89 -9.83 0.85
N GLY A 54 -10.14 -9.79 0.37
CA GLY A 54 -10.65 -8.64 -0.37
C GLY A 54 -10.59 -7.30 0.37
N ALA A 55 -10.62 -7.28 1.71
CA ALA A 55 -10.58 -6.04 2.48
C ALA A 55 -9.16 -5.56 2.84
N LEU A 56 -8.23 -6.49 3.04
CA LEU A 56 -6.92 -6.20 3.65
C LEU A 56 -5.80 -5.99 2.61
N VAL A 57 -6.15 -5.93 1.32
CA VAL A 57 -5.27 -5.61 0.19
C VAL A 57 -4.30 -4.44 0.46
N PRO A 58 -4.70 -3.29 1.06
CA PRO A 58 -3.76 -2.20 1.32
C PRO A 58 -2.56 -2.60 2.20
N PHE A 59 -2.77 -3.49 3.17
CA PHE A 59 -1.71 -3.99 4.04
C PHE A 59 -0.77 -4.93 3.27
N SER A 60 -1.33 -5.82 2.45
CA SER A 60 -0.57 -6.74 1.62
C SER A 60 0.27 -6.00 0.58
N VAL A 61 -0.26 -4.92 -0.02
CA VAL A 61 0.46 -4.06 -0.96
C VAL A 61 1.63 -3.34 -0.26
N LEU A 62 1.42 -2.81 0.95
CA LEU A 62 2.50 -2.18 1.71
C LEU A 62 3.60 -3.17 2.06
N TYR A 63 3.23 -4.36 2.55
CA TYR A 63 4.18 -5.42 2.87
C TYR A 63 4.98 -5.82 1.63
N ALA A 64 4.30 -6.05 0.50
CA ALA A 64 4.94 -6.38 -0.76
C ALA A 64 5.91 -5.30 -1.23
N ALA A 65 5.53 -4.02 -1.12
CA ALA A 65 6.41 -2.90 -1.41
C ALA A 65 7.66 -2.94 -0.51
N CYS A 66 7.47 -3.06 0.80
CA CYS A 66 8.56 -3.15 1.79
C CYS A 66 9.55 -4.29 1.49
N CYS A 67 9.07 -5.51 1.23
CA CYS A 67 9.93 -6.64 0.86
C CYS A 67 10.67 -6.39 -0.47
N THR A 68 10.00 -5.74 -1.41
CA THR A 68 10.58 -5.39 -2.71
C THR A 68 11.65 -4.30 -2.58
N PHE A 69 11.63 -3.51 -1.50
CA PHE A 69 12.59 -2.43 -1.30
C PHE A 69 14.05 -2.93 -1.31
N PHE A 70 14.32 -4.04 -0.63
CA PHE A 70 15.68 -4.59 -0.57
C PHE A 70 16.15 -5.15 -1.93
N THR A 71 15.23 -5.73 -2.69
CA THR A 71 15.55 -6.29 -4.00
C THR A 71 15.92 -5.20 -4.99
N VAL A 72 15.09 -4.16 -5.08
CA VAL A 72 15.29 -3.10 -6.05
C VAL A 72 16.59 -2.34 -5.78
N ASN A 73 17.03 -2.28 -4.52
CA ASN A 73 18.26 -1.57 -4.11
C ASN A 73 19.51 -2.24 -4.69
N ARG A 74 19.42 -3.54 -4.94
CA ARG A 74 20.49 -4.33 -5.55
C ARG A 74 20.45 -4.27 -7.07
N LEU A 75 19.28 -4.09 -7.67
CA LEU A 75 19.10 -4.25 -9.12
C LEU A 75 19.19 -2.95 -9.92
N PHE A 76 18.76 -1.82 -9.33
CA PHE A 76 18.65 -0.52 -10.00
C PHE A 76 19.74 0.44 -9.52
N SER A 77 20.48 1.01 -10.46
CA SER A 77 21.44 2.08 -10.21
C SER A 77 20.76 3.46 -10.14
N GLN A 78 19.71 3.66 -10.94
CA GLN A 78 18.96 4.90 -11.02
C GLN A 78 17.79 4.91 -10.01
N ARG A 79 17.81 5.90 -9.11
CA ARG A 79 16.86 6.06 -8.02
C ARG A 79 15.46 6.39 -8.51
N ILE A 80 15.37 7.33 -9.45
CA ILE A 80 14.10 7.90 -9.92
C ILE A 80 13.26 6.84 -10.63
N ALA A 81 13.89 5.84 -11.28
CA ALA A 81 13.19 4.79 -11.99
C ALA A 81 12.41 3.81 -11.08
N VAL A 82 12.73 3.78 -9.78
CA VAL A 82 12.12 2.86 -8.81
C VAL A 82 10.74 3.31 -8.37
N TYR A 83 10.55 4.62 -8.15
CA TYR A 83 9.27 5.19 -7.75
C TYR A 83 8.12 4.86 -8.71
N PRO A 84 8.21 5.13 -10.03
CA PRO A 84 7.14 4.79 -10.95
C PRO A 84 6.93 3.28 -11.07
N LEU A 85 7.99 2.47 -10.96
CA LEU A 85 7.87 1.01 -10.98
C LEU A 85 7.04 0.49 -9.80
N LEU A 86 7.37 0.91 -8.58
CA LEU A 86 6.64 0.51 -7.38
C LEU A 86 5.23 1.08 -7.38
N PHE A 87 5.05 2.33 -7.80
CA PHE A 87 3.74 2.94 -7.97
C PHE A 87 2.85 2.12 -8.90
N ILE A 88 3.33 1.77 -10.10
CA ILE A 88 2.56 0.99 -11.08
C ILE A 88 2.22 -0.39 -10.53
N LEU A 89 3.18 -1.09 -9.93
CA LEU A 89 2.94 -2.43 -9.37
C LEU A 89 1.92 -2.38 -8.22
N SER A 90 2.09 -1.45 -7.27
CA SER A 90 1.15 -1.25 -6.17
C SER A 90 -0.24 -0.88 -6.70
N PHE A 91 -0.33 0.01 -7.69
CA PHE A 91 -1.60 0.43 -8.25
C PHE A 91 -2.31 -0.70 -8.97
N LEU A 92 -1.62 -1.49 -9.79
CA LEU A 92 -2.22 -2.64 -10.48
C LEU A 92 -2.73 -3.70 -9.51
N VAL A 93 -1.94 -4.01 -8.48
CA VAL A 93 -2.31 -5.00 -7.46
C VAL A 93 -3.39 -4.50 -6.52
N MET A 94 -3.49 -3.19 -6.29
CA MET A 94 -4.58 -2.58 -5.54
C MET A 94 -5.86 -2.46 -6.39
N ALA A 95 -5.76 -2.07 -7.66
CA ALA A 95 -6.92 -1.89 -8.54
C ALA A 95 -7.52 -3.24 -9.01
N GLY A 96 -6.71 -4.29 -9.14
CA GLY A 96 -7.15 -5.60 -9.63
C GLY A 96 -8.26 -6.21 -8.76
N PRO A 97 -8.02 -6.49 -7.46
CA PRO A 97 -9.06 -7.01 -6.57
C PRO A 97 -10.25 -6.06 -6.44
N ALA A 98 -10.04 -4.74 -6.44
CA ALA A 98 -11.13 -3.77 -6.42
C ALA A 98 -12.02 -3.88 -7.67
N ALA A 99 -11.44 -4.08 -8.86
CA ALA A 99 -12.19 -4.30 -10.09
C ALA A 99 -13.00 -5.61 -10.03
N ILE A 100 -12.42 -6.68 -9.48
CA ILE A 100 -13.14 -7.95 -9.25
C ILE A 100 -14.32 -7.72 -8.29
N ILE A 101 -14.10 -6.99 -7.18
CA ILE A 101 -15.17 -6.65 -6.24
C ILE A 101 -16.27 -5.84 -6.93
N ARG A 102 -15.92 -4.90 -7.81
CA ARG A 102 -16.86 -4.03 -8.51
C ARG A 102 -17.71 -4.77 -9.54
N PHE A 103 -17.09 -5.64 -10.34
CA PHE A 103 -17.74 -6.23 -11.52
C PHE A 103 -18.25 -7.66 -11.31
N VAL A 104 -17.71 -8.39 -10.34
CA VAL A 104 -17.99 -9.83 -10.15
C VAL A 104 -18.74 -10.10 -8.85
N LEU A 105 -18.46 -9.38 -7.76
CA LEU A 105 -19.00 -9.70 -6.43
C LEU A 105 -20.25 -8.87 -6.07
N ASN A 106 -21.26 -9.55 -5.52
CA ASN A 106 -22.55 -8.95 -5.19
C ASN A 106 -22.45 -7.94 -4.00
N PRO A 107 -23.13 -6.78 -4.08
CA PRO A 107 -23.14 -5.75 -3.06
C PRO A 107 -23.39 -6.19 -1.61
N GLN A 108 -24.28 -7.16 -1.40
CA GLN A 108 -24.83 -7.46 -0.07
C GLN A 108 -23.86 -8.14 0.89
N ALA A 109 -22.75 -8.69 0.40
CA ALA A 109 -21.83 -9.45 1.23
C ALA A 109 -20.80 -8.59 2.00
N LEU A 110 -20.81 -7.25 1.84
CA LEU A 110 -19.92 -6.34 2.58
C LEU A 110 -20.27 -6.14 4.06
N GLY A 111 -21.54 -6.30 4.42
CA GLY A 111 -21.99 -6.10 5.82
C GLY A 111 -21.29 -7.04 6.79
N VAL A 112 -20.87 -8.22 6.31
CA VAL A 112 -20.17 -9.25 7.08
C VAL A 112 -18.68 -8.89 7.28
N VAL A 113 -18.09 -8.12 6.34
CA VAL A 113 -16.65 -7.82 6.30
C VAL A 113 -16.25 -6.77 7.34
N GLY A 114 -17.09 -5.76 7.53
CA GLY A 114 -16.88 -4.74 8.58
C GLY A 114 -16.81 -5.35 9.98
N THR A 115 -17.57 -6.42 10.23
CA THR A 115 -17.57 -7.18 11.48
C THR A 115 -16.33 -8.07 11.60
N ILE A 116 -15.92 -8.76 10.53
CA ILE A 116 -14.76 -9.67 10.55
C ILE A 116 -13.43 -8.94 10.74
N VAL A 117 -13.21 -7.83 10.02
CA VAL A 117 -11.97 -7.05 10.13
C VAL A 117 -11.94 -6.28 11.47
N GLY A 118 -13.13 -6.09 12.07
CA GLY A 118 -13.38 -5.62 13.42
C GLY A 118 -13.10 -4.13 13.65
N THR A 119 -13.23 -3.68 14.89
CA THR A 119 -13.05 -2.28 15.26
C THR A 119 -11.56 -1.95 15.45
N GLY A 120 -11.09 -0.84 14.86
CA GLY A 120 -9.69 -0.41 14.94
C GLY A 120 -9.05 -0.10 13.58
N LEU A 121 -7.72 -0.03 13.54
CA LEU A 121 -6.95 0.39 12.37
C LEU A 121 -7.21 -0.50 11.14
N LEU A 122 -7.20 -1.82 11.31
CA LEU A 122 -7.48 -2.80 10.25
C LEU A 122 -8.88 -2.59 9.67
N GLY A 123 -9.89 -2.44 10.53
CA GLY A 123 -11.28 -2.22 10.11
C GLY A 123 -11.47 -0.91 9.36
N ARG A 124 -10.81 0.17 9.79
CA ARG A 124 -10.89 1.47 9.11
C ARG A 124 -10.29 1.43 7.71
N ILE A 125 -9.10 0.86 7.57
CA ILE A 125 -8.44 0.77 6.26
C ILE A 125 -9.17 -0.23 5.35
N GLY A 126 -9.61 -1.37 5.90
CA GLY A 126 -10.37 -2.35 5.15
C GLY A 126 -11.72 -1.82 4.68
N SER A 127 -12.47 -1.14 5.55
CA SER A 127 -13.73 -0.50 5.16
C SER A 127 -13.53 0.60 4.12
N TRP A 128 -12.50 1.44 4.27
CA TRP A 128 -12.14 2.42 3.24
C TRP A 128 -11.90 1.75 1.88
N TYR A 129 -11.11 0.69 1.83
CA TYR A 129 -10.80 0.01 0.58
C TYR A 129 -12.05 -0.58 -0.09
N LEU A 130 -12.94 -1.21 0.69
CA LEU A 130 -14.19 -1.76 0.16
C LEU A 130 -15.17 -0.68 -0.31
N VAL A 131 -15.23 0.45 0.39
CA VAL A 131 -16.02 1.62 -0.06
C VAL A 131 -15.45 2.16 -1.37
N MET A 132 -14.13 2.31 -1.46
CA MET A 132 -13.45 2.76 -2.68
C MET A 132 -13.58 1.78 -3.84
N ALA A 133 -13.58 0.47 -3.62
CA ALA A 133 -13.82 -0.50 -4.69
C ALA A 133 -15.17 -0.29 -5.40
N ARG A 134 -16.13 0.40 -4.76
CA ARG A 134 -17.48 0.64 -5.27
C ARG A 134 -17.79 2.09 -5.62
N ALA A 135 -16.97 3.04 -5.14
CA ALA A 135 -17.16 4.44 -5.43
C ALA A 135 -17.06 4.75 -6.92
N GLU A 136 -17.41 5.97 -7.32
CA GLU A 136 -17.27 6.37 -8.70
C GLU A 136 -15.81 6.38 -9.14
N ILE A 137 -15.54 6.06 -10.41
CA ILE A 137 -14.15 5.89 -10.92
C ILE A 137 -13.30 7.14 -10.65
N HIS A 138 -13.93 8.32 -10.70
CA HIS A 138 -13.27 9.59 -10.44
C HIS A 138 -12.80 9.75 -8.98
N GLU A 139 -13.35 9.01 -8.02
CA GLU A 139 -12.86 8.94 -6.63
C GLU A 139 -11.88 7.78 -6.44
N VAL A 140 -12.15 6.61 -7.04
CA VAL A 140 -11.32 5.40 -6.87
C VAL A 140 -9.89 5.62 -7.34
N VAL A 141 -9.74 6.14 -8.56
CA VAL A 141 -8.43 6.30 -9.20
C VAL A 141 -7.51 7.22 -8.40
N PRO A 142 -7.90 8.45 -8.03
CA PRO A 142 -7.02 9.31 -7.23
C PRO A 142 -6.79 8.76 -5.83
N ALA A 143 -7.76 8.11 -5.19
CA ALA A 143 -7.57 7.52 -3.86
C ALA A 143 -6.52 6.41 -3.86
N PHE A 144 -6.60 5.49 -4.81
CA PHE A 144 -5.61 4.41 -4.96
C PHE A 144 -4.26 4.93 -5.44
N ALA A 145 -4.25 5.89 -6.37
CA ALA A 145 -3.01 6.52 -6.82
C ALA A 145 -2.30 7.23 -5.67
N ALA A 146 -3.02 8.01 -4.86
CA ALA A 146 -2.44 8.70 -3.70
C ALA A 146 -1.83 7.72 -2.69
N PHE A 147 -2.55 6.64 -2.37
CA PHE A 147 -2.04 5.61 -1.47
C PHE A 147 -0.81 4.89 -2.04
N CYS A 148 -0.83 4.53 -3.32
CA CYS A 148 0.32 3.89 -3.98
C CYS A 148 1.52 4.83 -4.08
N LEU A 149 1.28 6.13 -4.31
CA LEU A 149 2.32 7.15 -4.30
C LEU A 149 2.94 7.27 -2.91
N TYR A 150 2.11 7.31 -1.88
CA TYR A 150 2.55 7.34 -0.49
C TYR A 150 3.40 6.13 -0.12
N ILE A 151 2.94 4.91 -0.42
CA ILE A 151 3.71 3.68 -0.18
C ILE A 151 5.02 3.70 -0.96
N SER A 152 4.98 4.02 -2.25
CA SER A 152 6.19 4.02 -3.09
C SER A 152 7.21 5.06 -2.61
N SER A 153 6.78 6.17 -2.02
CA SER A 153 7.67 7.19 -1.45
C SER A 153 8.46 6.71 -0.21
N LEU A 154 7.94 5.70 0.52
CA LEU A 154 8.64 5.07 1.66
C LEU A 154 9.89 4.31 1.22
N TRP A 155 10.05 4.05 -0.08
CA TRP A 155 11.27 3.50 -0.67
C TRP A 155 12.53 4.24 -0.20
N SER A 156 12.45 5.57 -0.05
CA SER A 156 13.54 6.43 0.42
C SER A 156 14.17 5.94 1.74
N LEU A 157 13.38 5.31 2.62
CA LEU A 157 13.84 4.81 3.92
C LEU A 157 14.80 3.62 3.81
N SER A 158 14.69 2.85 2.72
CA SER A 158 15.56 1.69 2.47
C SER A 158 17.04 2.06 2.28
N ARG A 159 17.34 3.35 2.10
CA ARG A 159 18.71 3.89 2.06
C ARG A 159 19.43 3.76 3.40
N ILE A 160 18.72 3.92 4.51
CA ILE A 160 19.29 3.70 5.84
C ILE A 160 19.72 2.24 5.94
N SER A 161 18.94 1.32 5.37
CA SER A 161 19.28 -0.09 5.31
C SER A 161 20.50 -0.41 4.45
N ARG A 162 20.81 0.37 3.41
CA ARG A 162 22.02 0.14 2.60
C ARG A 162 23.31 0.48 3.35
N SER A 163 23.31 1.57 4.10
CA SER A 163 24.50 2.01 4.86
C SER A 163 24.62 1.33 6.22
N ARG A 164 23.48 1.00 6.84
CA ARG A 164 23.39 0.36 8.17
C ARG A 164 22.29 -0.71 8.13
N PRO A 165 22.61 -1.96 7.71
CA PRO A 165 21.61 -3.00 7.46
C PRO A 165 20.75 -3.33 8.68
N LEU A 166 21.34 -3.39 9.88
CA LEU A 166 20.60 -3.65 11.11
C LEU A 166 19.63 -2.51 11.45
N ALA A 167 20.07 -1.25 11.35
CA ALA A 167 19.21 -0.10 11.61
C ALA A 167 18.05 -0.05 10.61
N GLY A 168 18.32 -0.30 9.34
CA GLY A 168 17.28 -0.32 8.32
C GLY A 168 16.35 -1.53 8.39
N ALA A 169 16.79 -2.67 8.92
CA ALA A 169 15.91 -3.82 9.17
C ALA A 169 14.86 -3.51 10.24
N ILE A 170 15.15 -2.60 11.18
CA ILE A 170 14.21 -2.15 12.22
C ILE A 170 13.39 -0.96 11.72
N LEU A 171 14.05 0.05 11.15
CA LEU A 171 13.40 1.31 10.75
C LEU A 171 12.40 1.13 9.61
N THR A 172 12.70 0.29 8.61
CA THR A 172 11.80 0.14 7.45
C THR A 172 10.45 -0.46 7.86
N PRO A 173 10.38 -1.59 8.62
CA PRO A 173 9.11 -2.08 9.14
C PRO A 173 8.42 -1.09 10.07
N SER A 174 9.14 -0.44 10.99
CA SER A 174 8.56 0.56 11.90
C SER A 174 7.94 1.73 11.15
N ALA A 175 8.58 2.19 10.08
CA ALA A 175 8.05 3.26 9.25
C ALA A 175 6.86 2.80 8.40
N CYS A 176 6.83 1.55 7.93
CA CYS A 176 5.65 0.99 7.28
C CYS A 176 4.46 0.93 8.25
N ILE A 177 4.69 0.50 9.50
CA ILE A 177 3.66 0.52 10.55
C ILE A 177 3.20 1.96 10.82
N GLY A 178 4.14 2.90 11.00
CA GLY A 178 3.85 4.31 11.19
C GLY A 178 3.05 4.90 10.02
N ALA A 179 3.34 4.48 8.79
CA ALA A 179 2.64 4.91 7.59
C ALA A 179 1.19 4.40 7.55
N ILE A 180 0.94 3.16 7.96
CA ILE A 180 -0.42 2.63 8.11
C ILE A 180 -1.18 3.41 9.19
N VAL A 181 -0.55 3.63 10.34
CA VAL A 181 -1.19 4.37 11.44
C VAL A 181 -1.56 5.77 10.97
N LEU A 182 -0.64 6.47 10.30
CA LEU A 182 -0.88 7.80 9.76
C LEU A 182 -1.98 7.80 8.69
N PHE A 183 -1.99 6.82 7.80
CA PHE A 183 -3.09 6.65 6.85
C PHE A 183 -4.42 6.42 7.55
N GLY A 184 -4.44 5.65 8.64
CA GLY A 184 -5.60 5.47 9.50
C GLY A 184 -6.11 6.77 10.11
N VAL A 185 -5.21 7.70 10.46
CA VAL A 185 -5.53 9.06 10.92
C VAL A 185 -6.09 9.92 9.79
N PHE A 186 -5.57 9.82 8.57
CA PHE A 186 -6.12 10.53 7.41
C PHE A 186 -7.57 10.14 7.10
N LEU A 187 -7.97 8.93 7.48
CA LEU A 187 -9.35 8.45 7.34
C LEU A 187 -10.28 8.91 8.49
N GLU A 188 -9.77 9.61 9.51
CA GLU A 188 -10.56 10.13 10.61
C GLU A 188 -11.21 11.50 10.29
N GLY A 189 -12.33 11.78 10.96
CA GLY A 189 -13.09 13.03 10.79
C GLY A 189 -12.34 14.36 11.05
N PRO A 190 -11.25 14.43 11.85
CA PRO A 190 -10.51 15.68 12.01
C PRO A 190 -9.85 16.19 10.72
N ALA A 191 -9.50 15.31 9.78
CA ALA A 191 -8.94 15.70 8.48
C ALA A 191 -9.95 16.52 7.67
N GLU A 192 -11.22 16.10 7.69
CA GLU A 192 -12.34 16.77 7.01
C GLU A 192 -12.56 18.19 7.54
N ALA A 193 -12.32 18.42 8.84
CA ALA A 193 -12.44 19.75 9.45
C ALA A 193 -11.44 20.75 8.85
N VAL A 194 -10.21 20.32 8.50
CA VAL A 194 -9.20 21.18 7.89
C VAL A 194 -9.65 21.65 6.51
N PHE A 195 -10.20 20.76 5.68
CA PHE A 195 -10.70 21.11 4.35
C PHE A 195 -11.93 22.02 4.42
N ARG A 196 -12.85 21.77 5.36
CA ARG A 196 -14.01 22.63 5.60
C ARG A 196 -13.63 24.05 6.01
N VAL A 197 -12.57 24.23 6.81
CA VAL A 197 -12.05 25.57 7.19
C VAL A 197 -11.57 26.34 5.95
N VAL A 198 -11.03 25.65 4.95
CA VAL A 198 -10.59 26.26 3.67
C VAL A 198 -11.75 26.40 2.67
N GLY A 199 -12.98 25.99 3.04
CA GLY A 199 -14.16 26.08 2.20
C GLY A 199 -14.31 24.96 1.17
N LEU A 200 -13.56 23.85 1.32
CA LEU A 200 -13.65 22.68 0.46
C LEU A 200 -14.61 21.64 1.08
N ASN A 201 -15.66 21.29 0.35
CA ASN A 201 -16.58 20.21 0.69
C ASN A 201 -16.27 18.99 -0.19
N LEU A 202 -15.35 18.16 0.27
CA LEU A 202 -14.92 16.95 -0.43
C LEU A 202 -15.47 15.71 0.28
N SER A 203 -15.51 14.58 -0.43
CA SER A 203 -15.77 13.30 0.22
C SER A 203 -14.58 12.92 1.11
N ARG A 204 -14.85 12.25 2.24
CA ARG A 204 -13.81 11.81 3.19
C ARG A 204 -12.67 11.03 2.52
N SER A 205 -12.99 10.28 1.47
CA SER A 205 -11.99 9.52 0.72
C SER A 205 -11.07 10.39 -0.12
N LEU A 206 -11.59 11.49 -0.68
CA LEU A 206 -10.78 12.47 -1.39
C LEU A 206 -9.90 13.28 -0.43
N ASP A 207 -10.40 13.63 0.76
CA ASP A 207 -9.58 14.26 1.81
C ASP A 207 -8.37 13.40 2.18
N ALA A 208 -8.62 12.11 2.46
CA ALA A 208 -7.57 11.15 2.74
C ALA A 208 -6.62 10.98 1.56
N ALA A 209 -7.13 10.95 0.32
CA ALA A 209 -6.31 10.89 -0.89
C ALA A 209 -5.40 12.12 -1.02
N ILE A 210 -5.91 13.32 -0.75
CA ILE A 210 -5.11 14.56 -0.82
C ILE A 210 -4.00 14.53 0.23
N LEU A 211 -4.32 14.19 1.48
CA LEU A 211 -3.32 14.10 2.56
C LEU A 211 -2.27 13.03 2.28
N CYS A 212 -2.70 11.88 1.76
CA CYS A 212 -1.81 10.78 1.40
C CYS A 212 -0.91 11.15 0.22
N GLY A 213 -1.47 11.77 -0.82
CA GLY A 213 -0.73 12.27 -1.98
C GLY A 213 0.26 13.37 -1.61
N ALA A 214 -0.16 14.35 -0.80
CA ALA A 214 0.71 15.41 -0.30
C ALA A 214 1.86 14.86 0.56
N SER A 215 1.58 13.89 1.43
CA SER A 215 2.60 13.20 2.22
C SER A 215 3.59 12.43 1.34
N GLY A 216 3.09 11.71 0.34
CA GLY A 216 3.93 10.99 -0.63
C GLY A 216 4.82 11.93 -1.45
N LEU A 217 4.27 13.03 -1.96
CA LEU A 217 5.03 14.06 -2.67
C LEU A 217 6.06 14.72 -1.75
N GLY A 218 5.68 15.06 -0.52
CA GLY A 218 6.59 15.61 0.48
C GLY A 218 7.78 14.69 0.76
N LEU A 219 7.53 13.39 0.90
CA LEU A 219 8.59 12.38 1.06
C LEU A 219 9.48 12.25 -0.18
N LEU A 220 8.91 12.31 -1.39
CA LEU A 220 9.67 12.29 -2.64
C LEU A 220 10.56 13.55 -2.79
N VAL A 221 10.01 14.73 -2.49
CA VAL A 221 10.76 15.99 -2.54
C VAL A 221 11.85 15.99 -1.48
N PHE A 222 11.54 15.54 -0.26
CA PHE A 222 12.53 15.39 0.81
C PHE A 222 13.66 14.45 0.38
N ASP A 223 13.33 13.31 -0.22
CA ASP A 223 14.33 12.38 -0.77
C ASP A 223 15.16 13.03 -1.90
N ALA A 224 14.55 13.80 -2.78
CA ALA A 224 15.26 14.50 -3.85
C ALA A 224 16.21 15.59 -3.32
N LEU A 225 15.82 16.32 -2.29
CA LEU A 225 16.59 17.43 -1.70
C LEU A 225 17.71 16.95 -0.77
N VAL A 226 17.40 16.03 0.13
CA VAL A 226 18.32 15.61 1.20
C VAL A 226 19.29 14.54 0.72
N SER A 227 18.91 13.77 -0.31
CA SER A 227 19.73 12.62 -0.66
C SER A 227 20.94 12.99 -1.51
N ALA A 228 22.14 12.91 -0.90
CA ALA A 228 23.42 13.00 -1.59
C ALA A 228 23.39 12.13 -2.86
N ARG A 229 23.82 12.67 -4.01
CA ARG A 229 23.95 11.91 -5.26
C ARG A 229 24.71 10.62 -4.95
N PRO A 230 24.30 9.46 -5.47
CA PRO A 230 25.04 8.23 -5.21
C PRO A 230 26.42 8.44 -5.83
N GLU A 231 27.45 8.56 -4.99
CA GLU A 231 28.82 8.57 -5.47
C GLU A 231 29.01 7.33 -6.33
N GLY A 232 29.47 7.59 -7.56
CA GLY A 232 29.43 6.65 -8.66
C GLY A 232 30.02 5.31 -8.28
N SER A 233 29.36 4.27 -8.77
CA SER A 233 29.81 2.87 -8.84
C SER A 233 31.08 2.67 -9.69
N LEU A 234 32.02 3.62 -9.68
CA LEU A 234 33.31 3.52 -10.37
C LEU A 234 34.41 2.88 -9.51
N ARG A 235 34.14 2.54 -8.25
CA ARG A 235 35.18 2.00 -7.36
C ARG A 235 35.31 0.48 -7.32
N ASN A 236 34.40 -0.26 -7.96
CA ASN A 236 34.43 -1.74 -8.02
C ASN A 236 34.04 -2.27 -9.42
N ALA A 237 34.63 -1.70 -10.48
CA ALA A 237 34.66 -2.31 -11.81
C ALA A 237 36.07 -2.80 -12.11
#